data_AF-A0A7S1LFZ9-F1
#
_entry.id   AF-A0A7S1LFZ9-F1
#
_cell.length_a   1.000
_cell.length_b   1.000
_cell.length_c   1.000
_cell.angle_alpha   90.00
_cell.angle_beta   90.00
_cell.angle_gamma   90.00
#
_symmetry.space_group_name_H-M   'P 1'
#
loop_
_entity.id
_entity.type
_entity.pdbx_description
1 polymer ?
#
loop_
_entity_poly.entity_id
_entity_poly.type
_entity_poly.pdbx_seq_one_letter_code
_entity_poly.pdbx_strand_id
1 'polypeptide(L)'
;RDKRVWCCRNEGLGCGAGFGVDPVDSVPFDCLAAHRNWKQAWSDNKKDWCCRHRGRGCPDTALEPYNCNSGFRHWERSWDLGKQAWCCQKHGKGCAMSRTSVPFDCLAGFKNWETLWPERKKSWCCIHRSRGCPKD
;
A
#
# COMPACT_ATOMS: atom_id res chain seq x y z
N ARG A 1 -64.21 -7.31 -19.12
CA ARG A 1 -63.96 -5.86 -19.35
C ARG A 1 -63.31 -5.32 -18.08
N ASP A 2 -62.05 -4.89 -18.20
CA ASP A 2 -61.10 -4.74 -17.09
C ASP A 2 -61.52 -3.67 -16.08
N LYS A 3 -61.95 -4.10 -14.88
CA LYS A 3 -62.32 -3.20 -13.77
C LYS A 3 -61.14 -2.27 -13.39
N ARG A 4 -59.91 -2.71 -13.64
CA ARG A 4 -58.67 -1.94 -13.39
C ARG A 4 -58.55 -0.69 -14.26
N VAL A 5 -58.85 -0.77 -15.56
CA VAL A 5 -58.77 0.37 -16.48
C VAL A 5 -59.83 1.42 -16.12
N TRP A 6 -61.00 0.97 -15.68
CA TRP A 6 -62.07 1.86 -15.24
C TRP A 6 -61.70 2.59 -13.93
N CYS A 7 -61.20 1.89 -12.90
CA CYS A 7 -60.77 2.53 -11.65
C CYS A 7 -59.65 3.55 -11.84
N CYS A 8 -58.67 3.26 -12.71
CA CYS A 8 -57.60 4.21 -13.01
C CYS A 8 -58.15 5.50 -13.63
N ARG A 9 -59.08 5.38 -14.59
CA ARG A 9 -59.59 6.54 -15.33
C ARG A 9 -60.58 7.40 -14.54
N ASN A 10 -61.31 6.80 -13.61
CA ASN A 10 -62.45 7.44 -12.95
C ASN A 10 -62.18 7.82 -11.49
N GLU A 11 -61.40 6.99 -10.77
CA GLU A 11 -61.16 7.15 -9.34
C GLU A 11 -59.67 7.45 -9.02
N GLY A 12 -58.79 7.44 -10.03
CA GLY A 12 -57.35 7.66 -9.86
C GLY A 12 -56.63 6.56 -9.08
N LEU A 13 -57.29 5.43 -8.80
CA LEU A 13 -56.76 4.32 -8.00
C LEU A 13 -56.30 3.18 -8.90
N GLY A 14 -55.09 2.66 -8.66
CA GLY A 14 -54.55 1.51 -9.39
C GLY A 14 -54.03 1.82 -10.81
N CYS A 15 -53.76 3.08 -11.13
CA CYS A 15 -52.98 3.47 -12.29
C CYS A 15 -51.52 3.07 -12.08
N GLY A 16 -51.18 1.81 -12.35
CA GLY A 16 -49.80 1.38 -12.34
C GLY A 16 -49.00 2.21 -13.35
N ALA A 17 -48.18 3.13 -12.84
CA ALA A 17 -46.97 3.48 -13.53
C ALA A 17 -46.16 2.20 -13.67
N GLY A 18 -45.69 1.91 -14.88
CA GLY A 18 -44.62 0.95 -15.05
C GLY A 18 -43.56 1.27 -14.01
N PHE A 19 -43.38 0.37 -13.05
CA PHE A 19 -42.17 0.39 -12.26
C PHE A 19 -41.09 -0.09 -13.20
N GLY A 20 -40.44 0.89 -13.84
CA GLY A 20 -39.12 0.71 -14.38
C GLY A 20 -38.27 0.08 -13.29
N VAL A 21 -38.03 -1.21 -13.44
CA VAL A 21 -36.86 -1.89 -12.91
C VAL A 21 -36.04 -2.31 -14.12
N ASP A 22 -35.70 -1.34 -14.97
CA ASP A 22 -34.43 -1.45 -15.66
C ASP A 22 -33.35 -1.46 -14.58
N PRO A 23 -32.37 -2.36 -14.68
CA PRO A 23 -31.55 -2.79 -13.56
C PRO A 23 -30.72 -1.61 -13.08
N VAL A 24 -31.06 -1.05 -11.92
CA VAL A 24 -30.06 -0.31 -11.16
C VAL A 24 -28.95 -1.30 -10.96
N ASP A 25 -27.81 -1.00 -11.58
CA ASP A 25 -26.46 -1.44 -11.22
C ASP A 25 -26.53 -2.40 -10.06
N SER A 26 -26.53 -3.69 -10.37
CA SER A 26 -26.38 -4.74 -9.38
C SER A 26 -24.99 -4.54 -8.77
N VAL A 27 -24.91 -3.63 -7.80
CA VAL A 27 -23.87 -3.61 -6.80
C VAL A 27 -24.01 -4.99 -6.16
N PRO A 28 -23.20 -6.00 -6.52
CA PRO A 28 -23.57 -7.40 -6.29
C PRO A 28 -23.62 -7.71 -4.80
N PHE A 29 -23.10 -6.79 -3.98
CA PHE A 29 -22.86 -6.94 -2.57
C PHE A 29 -23.17 -5.64 -1.81
N ASP A 30 -24.14 -5.70 -0.90
CA ASP A 30 -24.37 -4.65 0.09
C ASP A 30 -23.34 -4.72 1.22
N CYS A 31 -22.40 -3.77 1.23
CA CYS A 31 -21.30 -3.68 2.20
C CYS A 31 -21.69 -3.15 3.59
N LEU A 32 -22.96 -2.80 3.81
CA LEU A 32 -23.48 -2.38 5.12
C LEU A 32 -24.25 -3.51 5.81
N ALA A 33 -24.88 -4.39 5.02
CA ALA A 33 -25.57 -5.57 5.54
C ALA A 33 -24.60 -6.48 6.33
N ALA A 34 -24.92 -6.73 7.60
CA ALA A 34 -24.10 -7.51 8.52
C ALA A 34 -22.64 -6.98 8.67
N HIS A 35 -22.42 -5.67 8.46
CA HIS A 35 -21.08 -5.08 8.57
C HIS A 35 -20.47 -5.24 9.97
N ARG A 36 -21.27 -5.35 11.03
CA ARG A 36 -20.74 -5.53 12.40
C ARG A 36 -20.09 -6.90 12.63
N ASN A 37 -20.56 -7.93 11.94
CA ASN A 37 -20.07 -9.30 12.03
C ASN A 37 -19.57 -9.82 10.67
N TRP A 38 -19.13 -8.90 9.81
CA TRP A 38 -18.79 -9.16 8.41
C TRP A 38 -17.78 -10.30 8.23
N LYS A 39 -16.83 -10.44 9.16
CA LYS A 39 -15.79 -11.48 9.14
C LYS A 39 -16.39 -12.89 9.02
N GLN A 40 -17.52 -13.13 9.68
CA GLN A 40 -18.21 -14.42 9.72
C GLN A 40 -19.41 -14.44 8.77
N ALA A 41 -20.10 -13.31 8.58
CA ALA A 41 -21.35 -13.23 7.85
C ALA A 41 -21.19 -13.02 6.34
N TRP A 42 -20.05 -12.53 5.87
CA TRP A 42 -19.82 -12.28 4.45
C TRP A 42 -19.13 -13.49 3.79
N SER A 43 -19.56 -13.81 2.58
CA SER A 43 -18.80 -14.69 1.69
C SER A 43 -17.50 -14.00 1.25
N ASP A 44 -16.51 -14.78 0.84
CA ASP A 44 -15.19 -14.23 0.48
C ASP A 44 -15.29 -13.27 -0.72
N ASN A 45 -16.14 -13.58 -1.71
CA ASN A 45 -16.42 -12.69 -2.82
C ASN A 45 -17.02 -11.34 -2.38
N LYS A 46 -17.90 -11.36 -1.36
CA LYS A 46 -18.48 -10.14 -0.78
C LYS A 46 -17.44 -9.30 -0.05
N LYS A 47 -16.57 -9.94 0.74
CA LYS A 47 -15.43 -9.28 1.43
C LYS A 47 -14.52 -8.61 0.42
N ASP A 48 -14.12 -9.34 -0.61
CA ASP A 48 -13.23 -8.87 -1.66
C ASP A 48 -13.80 -7.69 -2.44
N TRP A 49 -15.06 -7.79 -2.86
CA TRP A 49 -15.73 -6.74 -3.62
C TRP A 49 -15.93 -5.48 -2.75
N CYS A 50 -16.44 -5.64 -1.54
CA CYS A 50 -16.65 -4.53 -0.61
C CYS A 50 -15.36 -3.85 -0.18
N CYS A 51 -14.27 -4.62 -0.05
CA CYS A 51 -12.96 -4.06 0.22
C CYS A 51 -12.45 -3.22 -0.97
N ARG A 52 -12.51 -3.76 -2.20
CA ARG A 52 -12.00 -3.09 -3.41
C ARG A 52 -12.81 -1.86 -3.82
N HIS A 53 -14.14 -1.93 -3.74
CA HIS A 53 -15.02 -0.88 -4.26
C HIS A 53 -15.52 0.09 -3.19
N ARG A 54 -15.59 -0.34 -1.92
CA ARG A 54 -16.16 0.46 -0.83
C ARG A 54 -15.23 0.64 0.38
N GLY A 55 -14.05 0.01 0.38
CA GLY A 55 -13.10 0.08 1.48
C GLY A 55 -13.64 -0.49 2.80
N ARG A 56 -14.61 -1.42 2.75
CA ARG A 56 -15.28 -1.98 3.94
C ARG A 56 -15.11 -3.48 4.02
N GLY A 57 -14.98 -3.99 5.24
CA GLY A 57 -14.79 -5.42 5.50
C GLY A 57 -13.58 -6.01 4.77
N CYS A 58 -12.47 -5.27 4.75
CA CYS A 58 -11.19 -5.80 4.30
C CYS A 58 -10.62 -6.74 5.36
N PRO A 59 -10.16 -7.95 4.98
CA PRO A 59 -9.33 -8.76 5.86
C PRO A 59 -8.14 -7.92 6.35
N ASP A 60 -7.75 -8.07 7.61
CA ASP A 60 -6.57 -7.37 8.14
C ASP A 60 -5.31 -7.68 7.29
N THR A 61 -5.27 -8.87 6.69
CA THR A 61 -4.27 -9.31 5.70
C THR A 61 -4.32 -8.59 4.35
N ALA A 62 -5.44 -7.97 3.97
CA ALA A 62 -5.57 -7.24 2.71
C ALA A 62 -5.01 -5.81 2.79
N LEU A 63 -4.88 -5.26 4.01
CA LEU A 63 -4.37 -3.90 4.21
C LEU A 63 -2.90 -3.92 4.62
N GLU A 64 -2.48 -4.84 5.49
CA GLU A 64 -1.10 -4.91 5.96
C GLU A 64 -0.63 -6.37 6.14
N PRO A 65 -0.09 -7.03 5.10
CA PRO A 65 0.45 -8.39 5.22
C PRO A 65 1.63 -8.46 6.21
N TYR A 66 2.23 -7.31 6.56
CA TYR A 66 3.41 -7.21 7.39
C TYR A 66 3.25 -6.15 8.48
N ASN A 67 3.31 -6.56 9.75
CA ASN A 67 3.36 -5.63 10.88
C ASN A 67 4.79 -5.10 11.08
N CYS A 68 5.02 -3.84 10.72
CA CYS A 68 6.32 -3.16 10.77
C CYS A 68 6.78 -2.75 12.18
N ASN A 69 5.97 -2.92 13.22
CA ASN A 69 6.38 -2.68 14.60
C ASN A 69 6.77 -4.00 15.30
N SER A 70 6.25 -5.13 14.83
CA SER A 70 6.57 -6.45 15.38
C SER A 70 8.03 -6.81 15.14
N GLY A 71 8.80 -6.94 16.23
CA GLY A 71 10.23 -7.27 16.17
C GLY A 71 11.10 -6.14 15.61
N PHE A 72 10.60 -4.90 15.54
CA PHE A 72 11.31 -3.77 14.92
C PHE A 72 12.69 -3.53 15.53
N ARG A 73 12.88 -3.80 16.82
CA ARG A 73 14.17 -3.55 17.51
C ARG A 73 15.36 -4.33 16.94
N HIS A 74 15.12 -5.49 16.31
CA HIS A 74 16.13 -6.34 15.68
C HIS A 74 15.73 -6.73 14.26
N TRP A 75 14.97 -5.86 13.60
CA TRP A 75 14.33 -6.10 12.31
C TRP A 75 15.30 -6.62 11.23
N GLU A 76 16.55 -6.14 11.23
CA GLU A 76 17.60 -6.54 10.27
C GLU A 76 17.82 -8.06 10.23
N ARG A 77 17.66 -8.75 11.38
CA ARG A 77 17.84 -10.20 11.50
C ARG A 77 16.53 -10.96 11.67
N SER A 78 15.48 -10.29 12.15
CA SER A 78 14.21 -10.93 12.53
C SER A 78 13.13 -10.83 11.46
N TRP A 79 13.29 -9.94 10.47
CA TRP A 79 12.35 -9.81 9.36
C TRP A 79 12.91 -10.47 8.11
N ASP A 80 12.05 -11.21 7.41
CA ASP A 80 12.37 -11.70 6.07
C ASP A 80 12.41 -10.56 5.06
N LEU A 81 13.12 -10.75 3.95
CA LEU A 81 13.34 -9.73 2.92
C LEU A 81 12.05 -9.09 2.42
N GLY A 82 10.96 -9.86 2.28
CA GLY A 82 9.66 -9.33 1.87
C GLY A 82 9.05 -8.36 2.88
N LYS A 83 9.17 -8.67 4.17
CA LYS A 83 8.72 -7.79 5.27
C LYS A 83 9.57 -6.53 5.35
N GLN A 84 10.89 -6.65 5.21
CA GLN A 84 11.81 -5.51 5.16
C GLN A 84 11.48 -4.57 4.00
N ALA A 85 11.34 -5.10 2.79
CA ALA A 85 11.05 -4.32 1.60
C ALA A 85 9.69 -3.61 1.69
N TRP A 86 8.65 -4.33 2.13
CA TRP A 86 7.31 -3.77 2.24
C TRP A 86 7.22 -2.68 3.30
N CYS A 87 7.76 -2.93 4.50
CA CYS A 87 7.78 -1.96 5.58
C CYS A 87 8.64 -0.73 5.26
N CYS A 88 9.74 -0.93 4.54
CA CYS A 88 10.58 0.16 4.06
C CYS A 88 9.82 1.03 3.04
N GLN A 89 9.18 0.41 2.05
CA GLN A 89 8.49 1.12 0.97
C GLN A 89 7.23 1.85 1.45
N LYS A 90 6.41 1.19 2.28
CA LYS A 90 5.11 1.73 2.72
C LYS A 90 5.19 2.61 3.96
N HIS A 91 6.09 2.30 4.90
CA HIS A 91 6.15 2.93 6.22
C HIS A 91 7.49 3.60 6.52
N GLY A 92 8.48 3.51 5.62
CA GLY A 92 9.83 4.02 5.87
C GLY A 92 10.55 3.31 7.02
N LYS A 93 10.08 2.13 7.44
CA LYS A 93 10.59 1.38 8.60
C LYS A 93 11.29 0.12 8.16
N GLY A 94 12.44 -0.15 8.75
CA GLY A 94 13.20 -1.37 8.47
C GLY A 94 13.76 -1.37 7.05
N CYS A 95 14.10 -0.19 6.55
CA CYS A 95 14.97 -0.07 5.41
C CYS A 95 16.36 -0.51 5.84
N ALA A 96 16.94 -1.45 5.11
CA ALA A 96 18.39 -1.65 5.14
C ALA A 96 18.99 -0.39 4.52
N MET A 97 19.12 0.64 5.35
CA MET A 97 20.08 1.69 5.09
C MET A 97 21.39 0.94 5.01
N SER A 98 21.88 0.80 3.78
CA SER A 98 23.23 0.36 3.55
C SER A 98 24.08 1.33 4.36
N ARG A 99 24.47 0.91 5.57
CA ARG A 99 25.57 1.52 6.30
C ARG A 99 26.83 1.09 5.55
N THR A 100 26.92 1.45 4.27
CA THR A 100 28.20 1.82 3.72
C THR A 100 28.50 3.15 4.41
N SER A 101 28.96 3.04 5.65
CA SER A 101 29.82 4.03 6.26
C SER A 101 30.71 4.50 5.13
N VAL A 102 30.60 5.78 4.77
CA VAL A 102 31.49 6.53 3.89
C VAL A 102 32.53 5.61 3.25
N PRO A 103 32.32 5.09 2.03
CA PRO A 103 33.08 3.94 1.49
C PRO A 103 34.60 4.17 1.49
N PHE A 104 35.02 5.41 1.69
CA PHE A 104 36.39 5.88 1.65
C PHE A 104 36.71 6.77 2.84
N ASP A 105 37.55 6.27 3.75
CA ASP A 105 38.19 7.08 4.79
C ASP A 105 39.29 7.95 4.18
N CYS A 106 39.03 9.26 4.06
CA CYS A 106 39.94 10.24 3.48
C CYS A 106 41.11 10.65 4.38
N LEU A 107 41.19 10.14 5.61
CA LEU A 107 42.33 10.33 6.51
C LEU A 107 43.28 9.13 6.45
N ALA A 108 42.75 7.93 6.23
CA ALA A 108 43.55 6.71 6.09
C ALA A 108 44.49 6.77 4.87
N GLY A 109 45.79 6.83 5.14
CA GLY A 109 46.83 6.88 4.11
C GLY A 109 46.93 8.23 3.38
N PHE A 110 46.41 9.32 3.96
CA PHE A 110 46.41 10.64 3.32
C PHE A 110 47.81 11.16 2.96
N LYS A 111 48.87 10.79 3.69
CA LYS A 111 50.24 11.26 3.41
C LYS A 111 50.77 10.83 2.04
N ASN A 112 50.42 9.63 1.60
CA ASN A 112 50.84 9.05 0.31
C ASN A 112 49.61 8.73 -0.56
N TRP A 113 48.57 9.57 -0.47
CA TRP A 113 47.27 9.33 -1.09
C TRP A 113 47.36 9.14 -2.61
N GLU A 114 48.32 9.79 -3.26
CA GLU A 114 48.51 9.76 -4.71
C GLU A 114 48.84 8.35 -5.23
N THR A 115 49.60 7.57 -4.47
CA THR A 115 50.00 6.21 -4.84
C THR A 115 49.20 5.13 -4.13
N LEU A 116 48.68 5.42 -2.93
CA LEU A 116 47.96 4.44 -2.10
C LEU A 116 46.46 4.43 -2.31
N TRP A 117 45.85 5.54 -2.75
CA TRP A 117 44.40 5.58 -2.91
C TRP A 117 44.00 5.06 -4.28
N PRO A 118 43.00 4.17 -4.37
CA PRO A 118 42.38 3.84 -5.64
C PRO A 118 41.68 5.09 -6.21
N GLU A 119 41.60 5.23 -7.53
CA GLU A 119 41.04 6.41 -8.20
C GLU A 119 39.64 6.79 -7.69
N ARG A 120 38.80 5.79 -7.44
CA ARG A 120 37.46 6.00 -6.86
C ARG A 120 37.51 6.69 -5.48
N LYS A 121 38.51 6.36 -4.66
CA LYS A 121 38.74 6.98 -3.35
C LYS A 121 39.23 8.42 -3.49
N LYS A 122 40.14 8.69 -4.44
CA LYS A 122 40.65 10.04 -4.75
C LYS A 122 39.52 10.98 -5.16
N SER A 123 38.73 10.60 -6.16
CA SER A 123 37.62 11.42 -6.65
C SER A 123 36.57 11.66 -5.57
N TRP A 124 36.22 10.62 -4.82
CA TRP A 124 35.23 10.76 -3.74
C TRP A 124 35.72 11.69 -2.63
N CYS A 125 36.97 11.52 -2.17
CA CYS A 125 37.54 12.37 -1.11
C CYS A 125 37.81 13.81 -1.56
N CYS A 126 38.12 14.02 -2.83
CA CYS A 126 38.26 15.36 -3.40
C CYS A 126 36.91 16.09 -3.44
N ILE A 127 35.85 15.44 -3.96
CA ILE A 127 34.51 16.04 -4.10
C ILE A 127 33.84 16.28 -2.74
N HIS A 128 33.88 15.29 -1.84
CA HIS A 128 33.09 15.32 -0.61
C HIS A 128 33.84 15.87 0.61
N ARG A 129 35.18 15.82 0.61
CA ARG A 129 36.04 16.15 1.75
C ARG A 129 37.15 17.14 1.43
N SER A 130 37.23 17.61 0.18
CA SER A 130 38.26 18.52 -0.33
C SER A 130 39.67 18.05 -0.01
N ARG A 131 39.91 16.74 -0.05
CA ARG A 131 41.18 16.10 0.31
C ARG A 131 41.63 15.16 -0.78
N GLY A 132 42.91 15.25 -1.16
CA GLY A 132 43.52 14.36 -2.16
C GLY A 132 43.00 14.64 -3.56
N CYS A 133 42.94 15.91 -3.95
CA CYS A 133 42.63 16.31 -5.31
C CYS A 133 43.92 16.33 -6.14
N PRO A 134 43.94 15.72 -7.34
CA PRO A 134 45.06 15.89 -8.26
C PRO A 134 45.20 17.37 -8.59
N LYS A 135 46.43 17.87 -8.56
CA LYS A 135 46.78 19.18 -9.10
C LYS A 135 47.21 18.91 -10.53
N ASP A 136 46.38 19.31 -11.48
CA ASP A 136 46.83 19.50 -12.85
C ASP A 136 47.82 20.69 -12.88
#